data_AF-A0A9Q0FK41-F1
#
_entry.id   AF-A0A9Q0FK41-F1
#
_cell.length_a   1.000
_cell.length_b   1.000
_cell.length_c   1.000
_cell.angle_alpha   90.00
_cell.angle_beta   90.00
_cell.angle_gamma   90.00
#
_symmetry.space_group_name_H-M   'P 1'
#
loop_
_entity.id
_entity.type
_entity.pdbx_description
1 polymer ?
#
loop_
_entity_poly.entity_id
_entity_poly.type
_entity_poly.pdbx_seq_one_letter_code
_entity_poly.pdbx_strand_id
1 'polypeptide(L)'
;MEPNQSTSIDDIFKASLNLEDTHFKEGYEEGYSHGLASGKEDAQQMGLKMGFETGEELGFYRGCVDVWNAVIRVDPTRFSRRVQGTVKQIGELLDKYPLLEPEEERVQELMEALRLKFRIIRAGLGVGARLEYDGGDVMKLMLAAPALRLVELNWISST
;
A
#
# COMPACT_ATOMS: atom_id res chain seq x y z
N MET A 1 -77.10 -19.83 1.21
CA MET A 1 -75.95 -19.58 2.10
C MET A 1 -75.01 -18.68 1.32
N GLU A 2 -75.02 -17.38 1.64
CA GLU A 2 -74.14 -16.41 0.99
C GLU A 2 -72.68 -16.62 1.46
N PRO A 3 -71.68 -16.48 0.57
CA PRO A 3 -70.28 -16.56 0.96
C PRO A 3 -69.92 -15.37 1.85
N ASN A 4 -69.29 -15.70 2.97
CA ASN A 4 -68.90 -14.81 4.05
C ASN A 4 -67.98 -13.68 3.55
N GLN A 5 -68.52 -12.47 3.38
CA GLN A 5 -67.77 -11.28 2.94
C GLN A 5 -66.66 -10.85 3.92
N SER A 6 -66.62 -11.40 5.14
CA SER A 6 -65.60 -11.04 6.14
C SER A 6 -64.18 -11.47 5.75
N THR A 7 -64.03 -12.56 4.99
CA THR A 7 -62.70 -13.09 4.62
C THR A 7 -62.02 -12.24 3.55
N SER A 8 -62.80 -11.59 2.69
CA SER A 8 -62.29 -10.79 1.57
C SER A 8 -61.77 -9.42 2.00
N ILE A 9 -62.34 -8.80 3.04
CA ILE A 9 -61.90 -7.47 3.51
C ILE A 9 -60.62 -7.59 4.34
N ASP A 10 -60.50 -8.63 5.16
CA ASP A 10 -59.27 -8.93 5.91
C ASP A 10 -58.07 -9.18 4.99
N ASP A 11 -58.27 -9.83 3.83
CA ASP A 11 -57.18 -10.06 2.87
C ASP A 11 -56.72 -8.78 2.13
N ILE A 12 -57.62 -7.80 1.92
CA ILE A 12 -57.30 -6.55 1.19
C ILE A 12 -56.44 -5.61 2.05
N PHE A 13 -56.67 -5.53 3.37
CA PHE A 13 -55.91 -4.64 4.26
C PHE A 13 -54.69 -5.29 4.92
N LYS A 14 -54.55 -6.63 4.86
CA LYS A 14 -53.36 -7.34 5.39
C LYS A 14 -52.04 -6.82 4.86
N ALA A 15 -51.96 -6.50 3.56
CA ALA A 15 -50.75 -5.96 2.96
C ALA A 15 -50.40 -4.56 3.52
N SER A 16 -51.41 -3.73 3.82
CA SER A 16 -51.20 -2.41 4.42
C SER A 16 -50.83 -2.48 5.90
N LEU A 17 -51.33 -3.48 6.63
CA LEU A 17 -51.02 -3.70 8.05
C LEU A 17 -49.61 -4.28 8.25
N ASN A 18 -49.17 -5.16 7.35
CA ASN A 18 -47.85 -5.79 7.39
C ASN A 18 -46.78 -5.03 6.57
N LEU A 19 -47.12 -3.83 6.07
CA LEU A 19 -46.25 -3.07 5.16
C LEU A 19 -44.94 -2.68 5.83
N GLU A 20 -44.99 -2.24 7.09
CA GLU A 20 -43.82 -1.86 7.88
C GLU A 20 -42.87 -3.04 8.07
N ASP A 21 -43.38 -4.18 8.54
CA ASP A 21 -42.57 -5.40 8.74
C ASP A 21 -41.96 -5.91 7.43
N THR A 22 -42.72 -5.81 6.32
CA THR A 22 -42.25 -6.23 4.99
C THR A 22 -41.10 -5.34 4.54
N HIS A 23 -41.25 -4.02 4.57
CA HIS A 23 -40.19 -3.09 4.16
C HIS A 23 -39.00 -3.09 5.11
N PHE A 24 -39.21 -3.32 6.41
CA PHE A 24 -38.12 -3.50 7.36
C PHE A 24 -37.27 -4.71 6.98
N LYS A 25 -37.93 -5.83 6.68
CA LYS A 25 -37.25 -7.06 6.27
C LYS A 25 -36.56 -6.91 4.92
N GLU A 26 -37.23 -6.32 3.93
CA GLU A 26 -36.65 -6.03 2.61
C GLU A 26 -35.43 -5.12 2.74
N GLY A 27 -35.53 -4.02 3.47
CA GLY A 27 -34.42 -3.08 3.68
C GLY A 27 -33.25 -3.72 4.44
N TYR A 28 -33.52 -4.61 5.41
CA TYR A 28 -32.49 -5.37 6.09
C TYR A 28 -31.78 -6.35 5.14
N GLU A 29 -32.53 -7.14 4.37
CA GLU A 29 -31.97 -8.11 3.43
C GLU A 29 -31.17 -7.42 2.33
N GLU A 30 -31.70 -6.31 1.78
CA GLU A 30 -31.01 -5.48 0.79
C GLU A 30 -29.73 -4.88 1.38
N GLY A 31 -29.81 -4.23 2.54
CA GLY A 31 -28.66 -3.63 3.21
C GLY A 31 -27.58 -4.65 3.58
N TYR A 32 -27.98 -5.83 4.05
CA TYR A 32 -27.06 -6.91 4.39
C TYR A 32 -26.36 -7.46 3.14
N SER A 33 -27.11 -7.76 2.07
CA SER A 33 -26.54 -8.26 0.82
C SER A 33 -25.63 -7.22 0.17
N HIS A 34 -26.05 -5.96 0.14
CA HIS A 34 -25.28 -4.87 -0.42
C HIS A 34 -23.99 -4.64 0.39
N GLY A 35 -24.09 -4.51 1.71
CA GLY A 35 -22.95 -4.29 2.59
C GLY A 35 -21.93 -5.43 2.57
N LEU A 36 -22.38 -6.68 2.43
CA LEU A 36 -21.49 -7.83 2.28
C LEU A 36 -20.71 -7.77 0.95
N ALA A 37 -21.37 -7.40 -0.13
CA ALA A 37 -20.73 -7.29 -1.45
C ALA A 37 -19.76 -6.10 -1.50
N SER A 38 -20.21 -4.90 -1.12
CA SER A 38 -19.39 -3.68 -1.16
C SER A 38 -18.23 -3.74 -0.17
N GLY A 39 -18.47 -4.23 1.05
CA GLY A 39 -17.41 -4.36 2.05
C GLY A 39 -16.27 -5.28 1.60
N LYS A 40 -16.58 -6.35 0.84
CA LYS A 40 -15.56 -7.24 0.27
C LYS A 40 -14.74 -6.53 -0.80
N GLU A 41 -15.39 -5.82 -1.71
CA GLU A 41 -14.73 -5.09 -2.79
C GLU A 41 -13.84 -3.96 -2.23
N ASP A 42 -14.38 -3.17 -1.30
CA ASP A 42 -13.67 -2.08 -0.65
C ASP A 42 -12.44 -2.59 0.10
N ALA A 43 -12.56 -3.68 0.86
CA ALA A 43 -11.43 -4.27 1.58
C ALA A 43 -10.31 -4.74 0.62
N GLN A 44 -10.68 -5.33 -0.52
CA GLN A 44 -9.71 -5.76 -1.54
C GLN A 44 -8.99 -4.58 -2.17
N GLN A 45 -9.73 -3.55 -2.60
CA GLN A 45 -9.16 -2.35 -3.21
C GLN A 45 -8.24 -1.61 -2.23
N MET A 46 -8.70 -1.45 -0.99
CA MET A 46 -7.93 -0.80 0.07
C MET A 46 -6.64 -1.57 0.37
N GLY A 47 -6.73 -2.89 0.52
CA GLY A 47 -5.56 -3.73 0.76
C GLY A 47 -4.52 -3.67 -0.36
N LEU A 48 -4.97 -3.71 -1.62
CA LEU A 48 -4.08 -3.57 -2.79
C LEU A 48 -3.39 -2.21 -2.83
N LYS A 49 -4.15 -1.13 -2.60
CA LYS A 49 -3.60 0.23 -2.59
C LYS A 49 -2.55 0.40 -1.50
N MET A 50 -2.89 0.07 -0.25
CA MET A 50 -1.99 0.21 0.89
C MET A 50 -0.73 -0.66 0.73
N GLY A 51 -0.91 -1.89 0.24
CA GLY A 51 0.19 -2.81 -0.03
C GLY A 51 1.15 -2.28 -1.11
N PHE A 52 0.60 -1.71 -2.19
CA PHE A 52 1.41 -1.10 -3.25
C PHE A 52 2.18 0.12 -2.75
N GLU A 53 1.53 1.07 -2.07
CA GLU A 53 2.17 2.27 -1.53
C GLU A 53 3.32 1.92 -0.56
N THR A 54 3.09 0.91 0.30
CA THR A 54 4.12 0.44 1.24
C THR A 54 5.25 -0.28 0.51
N GLY A 55 4.92 -1.18 -0.42
CA GLY A 55 5.89 -1.93 -1.20
C GLY A 55 6.78 -1.04 -2.07
N GLU A 56 6.20 0.00 -2.66
CA GLU A 56 6.92 1.01 -3.43
C GLU A 56 7.97 1.73 -2.56
N GLU A 57 7.57 2.19 -1.38
CA GLU A 57 8.47 2.88 -0.45
C GLU A 57 9.63 1.98 -0.01
N LEU A 58 9.33 0.73 0.36
CA LEU A 58 10.34 -0.26 0.76
C LEU A 58 11.29 -0.60 -0.39
N GLY A 59 10.76 -0.78 -1.60
CA GLY A 59 11.55 -1.04 -2.80
C GLY A 59 12.48 0.12 -3.14
N PHE A 60 12.00 1.36 -3.01
CA PHE A 60 12.81 2.56 -3.18
C PHE A 60 13.99 2.60 -2.19
N TYR A 61 13.74 2.35 -0.90
CA TYR A 61 14.81 2.29 0.10
C TYR A 61 15.82 1.17 -0.21
N ARG A 62 15.35 -0.01 -0.62
CA ARG A 62 16.21 -1.13 -0.99
C ARG A 62 17.14 -0.76 -2.15
N GLY A 63 16.59 -0.17 -3.22
CA GLY A 63 17.38 0.29 -4.36
C GLY A 63 18.44 1.32 -3.96
N CYS A 64 18.10 2.27 -3.08
CA CYS A 64 19.07 3.23 -2.56
C CYS A 64 20.21 2.56 -1.79
N VAL A 65 19.88 1.63 -0.89
CA VAL A 65 20.87 0.86 -0.11
C VAL A 65 21.80 0.08 -1.02
N ASP A 66 21.29 -0.59 -2.05
CA ASP A 66 22.09 -1.37 -2.99
C ASP A 66 23.07 -0.48 -3.78
N VAL A 67 22.60 0.67 -4.28
CA VAL A 67 23.44 1.66 -4.97
C VAL A 67 24.50 2.24 -4.03
N TRP A 68 24.12 2.66 -2.82
CA TRP A 68 25.09 3.22 -1.86
C TRP A 68 26.14 2.19 -1.43
N ASN A 69 25.73 0.94 -1.21
CA ASN A 69 26.66 -0.14 -0.90
C ASN A 69 27.62 -0.40 -2.08
N ALA A 70 27.15 -0.33 -3.32
CA ALA A 70 28.02 -0.45 -4.50
C ALA A 70 29.06 0.68 -4.54
N VAL A 71 28.65 1.93 -4.28
CA VAL A 71 29.57 3.08 -4.22
C VAL A 71 30.60 2.90 -3.09
N ILE A 72 30.17 2.47 -1.90
CA ILE A 72 31.07 2.22 -0.75
C ILE A 72 32.10 1.15 -1.08
N ARG A 73 31.73 0.08 -1.80
CA ARG A 73 32.66 -0.97 -2.20
C ARG A 73 33.71 -0.46 -3.19
N VAL A 74 33.33 0.40 -4.13
CA VAL A 74 34.24 0.96 -5.14
C VAL A 74 35.16 2.03 -4.54
N ASP A 75 34.62 2.91 -3.71
CA ASP A 75 35.37 3.98 -3.06
C ASP A 75 34.83 4.22 -1.63
N PRO A 76 35.45 3.57 -0.63
CA PRO A 76 35.05 3.68 0.77
C PRO A 76 35.18 5.08 1.38
N THR A 77 35.86 6.01 0.69
CA THR A 77 36.07 7.37 1.20
C THR A 77 34.96 8.34 0.78
N ARG A 78 34.10 7.95 -0.18
CA ARG A 78 33.01 8.80 -0.68
C ARG A 78 31.98 9.19 0.38
N PHE A 79 31.69 8.27 1.30
CA PHE A 79 30.70 8.49 2.35
C PHE A 79 31.37 8.50 3.72
N SER A 80 30.93 9.38 4.60
CA SER A 80 31.39 9.38 5.99
C SER A 80 31.07 8.06 6.68
N ARG A 81 31.86 7.67 7.70
CA ARG A 81 31.57 6.47 8.52
C ARG A 81 30.15 6.47 9.10
N ARG A 82 29.63 7.65 9.44
CA ARG A 82 28.24 7.82 9.92
C ARG A 82 27.22 7.41 8.87
N VAL A 83 27.39 7.87 7.63
CA VAL A 83 26.51 7.52 6.50
C VAL A 83 26.60 6.02 6.22
N GLN A 84 27.81 5.45 6.12
CA GLN A 84 27.99 4.00 5.90
C GLN A 84 27.30 3.16 6.98
N GLY A 85 27.44 3.53 8.25
CA GLY A 85 26.75 2.86 9.36
C GLY A 85 25.23 2.96 9.25
N THR A 86 24.71 4.11 8.81
CA THR A 86 23.26 4.33 8.65
C THR A 86 22.71 3.54 7.46
N VAL A 87 23.45 3.44 6.34
CA VAL A 87 23.09 2.59 5.18
C VAL A 87 22.93 1.14 5.63
N LYS A 88 23.89 0.62 6.42
CA LYS A 88 23.80 -0.73 6.97
C LYS A 88 22.55 -0.92 7.84
N GLN A 89 22.26 0.03 8.72
CA GLN A 89 21.07 -0.02 9.57
C GLN A 89 19.75 0.00 8.78
N ILE A 90 19.67 0.76 7.68
CA ILE A 90 18.49 0.73 6.80
C ILE A 90 18.36 -0.66 6.17
N GLY A 91 19.45 -1.26 5.67
CA GLY A 91 19.43 -2.63 5.15
C GLY A 91 18.92 -3.65 6.18
N GLU A 92 19.42 -3.59 7.41
CA GLU A 92 18.99 -4.47 8.50
C GLU A 92 17.51 -4.28 8.88
N LEU A 93 16.97 -3.05 8.76
CA LEU A 93 15.54 -2.78 8.98
C LEU A 93 14.68 -3.34 7.84
N LEU A 94 15.13 -3.18 6.59
CA LEU A 94 14.43 -3.72 5.42
C LEU A 94 14.35 -5.25 5.47
N ASP A 95 15.43 -5.92 5.86
CA ASP A 95 15.46 -7.39 5.96
C ASP A 95 14.54 -7.93 7.08
N LYS A 96 14.25 -7.11 8.10
CA LYS A 96 13.38 -7.46 9.23
C LYS A 96 11.93 -7.02 9.05
N TYR A 97 11.61 -6.35 7.95
CA TYR A 97 10.30 -5.78 7.75
C TYR A 97 9.27 -6.91 7.47
N PRO A 98 8.19 -7.03 8.28
CA PRO A 98 7.23 -8.13 8.14
C PRO A 98 6.25 -7.87 6.99
N LEU A 99 6.67 -8.21 5.76
CA LEU A 99 5.86 -8.01 4.54
C LEU A 99 4.56 -8.83 4.51
N LEU A 100 4.55 -9.98 5.17
CA LEU A 100 3.41 -10.92 5.17
C LEU A 100 2.49 -10.75 6.39
N GLU A 101 2.93 -9.98 7.39
CA GLU A 101 2.23 -9.78 8.66
C GLU A 101 2.08 -8.27 8.93
N PRO A 102 1.34 -7.54 8.07
CA PRO A 102 1.22 -6.09 8.16
C PRO A 102 0.44 -5.60 9.40
N GLU A 103 -0.19 -6.52 10.14
CA GLU A 103 -0.93 -6.24 11.37
C GLU A 103 -0.03 -6.18 12.62
N GLU A 104 1.25 -6.53 12.49
CA GLU A 104 2.19 -6.40 13.60
C GLU A 104 2.33 -4.94 14.03
N GLU A 105 2.17 -4.68 15.33
CA GLU A 105 2.29 -3.33 15.93
C GLU A 105 3.62 -2.64 15.57
N ARG A 106 4.66 -3.44 15.34
CA ARG A 106 6.03 -2.97 15.03
C ARG A 106 6.19 -2.49 13.58
N VAL A 107 5.27 -2.78 12.67
CA VAL A 107 5.32 -2.37 11.25
C VAL A 107 5.46 -0.85 11.12
N GLN A 108 4.64 -0.12 11.88
CA GLN A 108 4.63 1.34 11.87
C GLN A 108 5.95 1.91 12.40
N GLU A 109 6.46 1.36 13.51
CA GLU A 109 7.74 1.77 14.10
C GLU A 109 8.92 1.53 13.13
N LEU A 110 8.91 0.41 12.41
CA LEU A 110 9.93 0.08 11.41
C LEU A 110 9.89 1.06 10.24
N MET A 111 8.71 1.42 9.73
CA MET A 111 8.56 2.43 8.67
C MET A 111 9.08 3.81 9.12
N GLU A 112 8.72 4.24 10.32
CA GLU A 112 9.18 5.51 10.86
C GLU A 112 10.71 5.53 11.04
N ALA A 113 11.29 4.41 11.52
CA ALA A 113 12.73 4.24 11.62
C ALA A 113 13.43 4.30 10.25
N LEU A 114 12.86 3.67 9.22
CA LEU A 114 13.36 3.74 7.84
C LEU A 114 13.34 5.18 7.32
N ARG A 115 12.19 5.86 7.39
CA ARG A 115 12.01 7.26 6.97
C ARG A 115 12.96 8.21 7.69
N LEU A 116 13.19 8.00 8.99
CA LEU A 116 14.10 8.83 9.79
C LEU A 116 15.55 8.62 9.37
N LYS A 117 16.01 7.37 9.25
CA LYS A 117 17.37 7.06 8.83
C LYS A 117 17.66 7.52 7.41
N PHE A 118 16.68 7.41 6.52
CA PHE A 118 16.79 7.94 5.17
C PHE A 118 17.01 9.46 5.16
N ARG A 119 16.24 10.20 5.97
CA ARG A 119 16.44 11.65 6.17
C ARG A 119 17.85 11.99 6.65
N ILE A 120 18.41 11.19 7.57
CA ILE A 120 19.79 11.37 8.06
C ILE A 120 20.81 11.19 6.93
N ILE A 121 20.65 10.17 6.07
CA ILE A 121 21.54 9.95 4.93
C ILE A 121 21.42 11.12 3.94
N ARG A 122 20.20 11.55 3.60
CA ARG A 122 19.98 12.69 2.71
C ARG A 122 20.70 13.96 3.18
N ALA A 123 20.59 14.27 4.47
CA ALA A 123 21.30 15.38 5.08
C ALA A 123 22.84 15.18 5.04
N GLY A 124 23.29 13.95 5.34
CA GLY A 124 24.72 13.60 5.32
C GLY A 124 25.37 13.57 3.93
N LEU A 125 24.58 13.40 2.87
CA LEU A 125 25.05 13.43 1.48
C LEU A 125 25.00 14.84 0.86
N GLY A 126 24.42 15.83 1.55
CA GLY A 126 24.25 17.19 1.00
C GLY A 126 23.27 17.26 -0.18
N VAL A 127 22.56 16.17 -0.49
CA VAL A 127 21.55 16.10 -1.57
C VAL A 127 20.21 16.57 -1.00
N GLY A 128 20.19 17.82 -0.55
CA GLY A 128 19.07 18.40 0.20
C GLY A 128 17.75 18.50 -0.55
N ALA A 129 17.69 18.25 -1.87
CA ALA A 129 16.48 18.48 -2.69
C ALA A 129 16.20 17.45 -3.81
N ARG A 130 17.09 16.46 -4.07
CA ARG A 130 17.00 15.64 -5.30
C ARG A 130 16.66 14.16 -5.09
N LEU A 131 16.66 13.70 -3.84
CA LEU A 131 16.34 12.33 -3.44
C LEU A 131 15.13 12.41 -2.50
N GLU A 132 13.94 12.51 -3.08
CA GLU A 132 12.66 12.48 -2.39
C GLU A 132 11.89 11.23 -2.79
N TYR A 133 11.32 10.58 -1.77
CA TYR A 133 10.20 9.69 -1.97
C TYR A 133 8.95 10.57 -1.92
N ASP A 134 8.35 10.86 -3.08
CA ASP A 134 7.15 11.70 -3.21
C ASP A 134 5.86 10.85 -3.38
N GLY A 135 5.94 9.54 -3.13
CA GLY A 135 4.77 8.66 -3.06
C GLY A 135 3.85 8.62 -4.30
N GLY A 136 4.35 9.01 -5.48
CA GLY A 136 3.48 9.07 -6.67
C GLY A 136 4.18 9.16 -8.03
N ASP A 137 5.50 9.02 -8.13
CA ASP A 137 6.20 9.31 -9.39
C ASP A 137 7.39 8.38 -9.72
N VAL A 138 7.34 7.11 -9.28
CA VAL A 138 8.27 6.08 -9.79
C VAL A 138 8.15 5.89 -11.30
N MET A 139 6.98 6.17 -11.90
CA MET A 139 6.82 6.16 -13.35
C MET A 139 7.61 7.28 -14.04
N LYS A 140 7.72 8.49 -13.45
CA LYS A 140 8.62 9.53 -13.98
C LYS A 140 10.08 9.16 -13.82
N LEU A 141 10.49 8.49 -12.74
CA LEU A 141 11.86 7.99 -12.60
C LEU A 141 12.21 6.89 -13.62
N MET A 142 11.26 6.00 -13.96
CA MET A 142 11.44 5.04 -15.06
C MET A 142 11.47 5.69 -16.44
N LEU A 143 10.70 6.77 -16.67
CA LEU A 143 10.66 7.48 -17.95
C LEU A 143 11.78 8.54 -18.13
N ALA A 144 12.37 9.04 -17.04
CA ALA A 144 13.36 10.12 -17.06
C ALA A 144 14.81 9.66 -16.84
N ALA A 145 15.12 8.37 -16.97
CA ALA A 145 16.47 7.84 -16.82
C ALA A 145 17.13 7.51 -18.19
N PRO A 146 17.93 8.42 -18.78
CA PRO A 146 18.87 8.07 -19.86
C PRO A 146 19.92 7.02 -19.43
N ALA A 147 20.09 6.79 -18.12
CA ALA A 147 21.14 5.95 -17.56
C ALA A 147 20.90 4.44 -17.71
N LEU A 148 19.67 3.99 -17.98
CA LEU A 148 19.40 2.56 -18.24
C LEU A 148 19.84 2.12 -19.65
N ARG A 149 20.05 3.06 -20.58
CA ARG A 149 20.53 2.75 -21.94
C ARG A 149 22.00 2.30 -22.00
N LEU A 150 22.78 2.58 -20.96
CA LEU A 150 24.20 2.16 -20.89
C LEU A 150 24.41 0.81 -20.22
N VAL A 151 23.46 0.35 -19.40
CA VAL A 151 23.55 -0.98 -18.77
C VAL A 151 23.09 -2.08 -19.74
N GLU A 152 22.10 -1.81 -20.61
CA GLU A 152 21.69 -2.75 -21.67
C GLU A 152 22.78 -2.96 -22.75
N LEU A 153 23.50 -1.91 -23.15
CA LEU A 153 24.51 -2.01 -24.21
C LEU A 153 25.76 -2.80 -23.78
N ASN A 154 26.11 -2.80 -22.49
CA ASN A 154 27.23 -3.57 -21.97
C ASN A 154 26.88 -5.04 -21.68
N TRP A 155 25.60 -5.36 -21.49
CA TRP A 155 25.18 -6.75 -21.26
C TRP A 155 24.99 -7.53 -22.57
N ILE A 156 24.54 -6.88 -23.65
CA ILE A 156 24.37 -7.51 -24.98
C ILE A 156 25.71 -7.72 -25.71
N SER A 157 26.78 -7.01 -25.33
CA SER A 157 28.09 -7.11 -25.96
C SER A 157 29.05 -8.12 -25.30
N SER A 158 28.61 -8.84 -24.26
CA SER A 158 29.38 -9.89 -23.58
C SER A 158 28.79 -11.31 -23.71
N THR A 159 27.93 -11.52 -24.71
CA THR A 159 27.49 -12.84 -25.19
C THR A 159 27.67 -12.91 -26.70
#